data_AF-A0A6A5R7B5-F1
#
_entry.id   AF-A0A6A5R7B5-F1
#
_cell.length_a   1.000
_cell.length_b   1.000
_cell.length_c   1.000
_cell.angle_alpha   90.00
_cell.angle_beta   90.00
_cell.angle_gamma   90.00
#
_symmetry.space_group_name_H-M   'P 1'
#
loop_
_entity.id
_entity.type
_entity.pdbx_description
1 polymer ?
#
loop_
_entity_poly.entity_id
_entity_poly.type
_entity_poly.pdbx_seq_one_letter_code
_entity_poly.pdbx_strand_id
1 'polypeptide(L)'
;MLHSKGLLRRVVVDECHLIFTSSDWRPKLAELKNLRLLPCPIVLLTATLPPVREGELATSMLIPCAMYIRASTVRLNTQYYVLWCERGKALETAVAMCRRQQQLLLSRGWKGVVYCRSKQQCEELAEVLGCRCYHANVPNLKQWLIEGGLMTATSALGTGVDFPRIVFILHVRMPWSMINYAQESRRGGRAGERVDSVVLVEQGKVEWMMKQKSNNLDVQVIGMFLIISGCQQGLMSSYLDSKRVECNNMETARCN
;
A
#
# COMPACT_ATOMS: atom_id res chain seq x y z
N MET A 1 24.52 25.33 17.65
CA MET A 1 23.68 24.21 17.20
C MET A 1 23.08 23.50 18.41
N LEU A 2 21.98 22.74 18.29
CA LEU A 2 21.39 21.99 19.41
C LEU A 2 22.38 21.00 20.05
N HIS A 3 23.19 20.34 19.22
CA HIS A 3 24.26 19.44 19.67
C HIS A 3 25.33 20.16 20.52
N SER A 4 25.88 21.27 20.05
CA SER A 4 26.93 22.03 20.75
C SER A 4 26.47 22.62 22.10
N LYS A 5 25.15 22.61 22.37
CA LYS A 5 24.54 23.03 23.63
C LYS A 5 24.10 21.85 24.51
N GLY A 6 24.38 20.61 24.11
CA GLY A 6 23.96 19.40 24.83
C GLY A 6 22.45 19.12 24.77
N LEU A 7 21.70 19.77 23.87
CA LEU A 7 20.23 19.71 23.83
C LEU A 7 19.70 18.65 22.84
N LEU A 8 20.56 18.08 21.98
CA LEU A 8 20.17 17.06 21.00
C LEU A 8 20.26 15.65 21.60
N ARG A 9 19.11 15.03 21.88
CA ARG A 9 19.05 13.71 22.53
C ARG A 9 19.00 12.52 21.56
N ARG A 10 18.34 12.68 20.41
CA ARG A 10 18.20 11.65 19.36
C ARG A 10 17.69 12.25 18.06
N VAL A 11 17.86 11.52 16.97
CA VAL A 11 17.24 11.80 15.67
C VAL A 11 16.30 10.65 15.31
N VAL A 12 15.12 10.97 14.79
CA VAL A 12 14.15 9.99 14.30
C VAL A 12 13.89 10.30 12.83
N VAL A 13 14.07 9.31 11.95
CA VAL A 13 13.77 9.40 10.53
C VAL A 13 12.61 8.47 10.23
N ASP A 14 11.45 9.06 9.98
CA ASP A 14 10.26 8.33 9.55
C ASP A 14 10.29 8.04 8.05
N GLU A 15 9.59 6.98 7.62
CA GLU A 15 9.60 6.45 6.27
C GLU A 15 11.02 6.27 5.69
N CYS A 16 11.92 5.72 6.50
CA CYS A 16 13.36 5.63 6.18
C CYS A 16 13.67 4.84 4.89
N HIS A 17 12.74 4.03 4.41
CA HIS A 17 12.87 3.31 3.14
C HIS A 17 12.96 4.27 1.93
N LEU A 18 12.41 5.48 2.04
CA LEU A 18 12.46 6.50 0.97
C LEU A 18 13.89 6.94 0.64
N ILE A 19 14.84 6.73 1.55
CA ILE A 19 16.25 7.11 1.39
C ILE A 19 16.88 6.45 0.16
N PHE A 20 16.44 5.25 -0.20
CA PHE A 20 16.95 4.51 -1.35
C PHE A 20 15.88 4.19 -2.40
N THR A 21 14.59 4.25 -2.06
CA THR A 21 13.51 4.05 -3.05
C THR A 21 13.12 5.33 -3.78
N SER A 22 13.50 6.50 -3.28
CA SER A 22 13.10 7.80 -3.83
C SER A 22 14.26 8.78 -4.01
N SER A 23 15.51 8.35 -3.80
CA SER A 23 16.69 9.20 -3.95
C SER A 23 16.83 9.81 -5.34
N ASP A 24 16.40 9.11 -6.39
CA ASP A 24 16.55 9.55 -7.79
C ASP A 24 15.79 10.85 -8.09
N TRP A 25 14.66 11.08 -7.40
CA TRP A 25 13.83 12.28 -7.59
C TRP A 25 13.74 13.15 -6.32
N ARG A 26 14.27 12.67 -5.19
CA ARG A 26 14.53 13.44 -3.96
C ARG A 26 15.98 13.28 -3.52
N PRO A 27 16.96 13.84 -4.24
CA PRO A 27 18.39 13.59 -4.01
C PRO A 27 18.84 13.94 -2.58
N LYS A 28 18.22 14.94 -1.94
CA LYS A 28 18.48 15.31 -0.55
C LYS A 28 18.25 14.17 0.46
N LEU A 29 17.42 13.17 0.14
CA LEU A 29 17.23 12.02 1.02
C LEU A 29 18.51 11.18 1.16
N ALA A 30 19.33 11.09 0.11
CA ALA A 30 20.60 10.37 0.16
C ALA A 30 21.63 11.05 1.08
N GLU A 31 21.46 12.35 1.37
CA GLU A 31 22.31 13.09 2.31
C GLU A 31 21.98 12.79 3.77
N LEU A 32 20.85 12.13 4.08
CA LEU A 32 20.46 11.79 5.46
C LEU A 32 21.47 10.85 6.14
N LYS A 33 22.31 10.14 5.38
CA LYS A 33 23.46 9.40 5.92
C LYS A 33 24.41 10.28 6.74
N ASN A 34 24.50 11.57 6.43
CA ASN A 34 25.35 12.52 7.15
C ASN A 34 24.88 12.76 8.59
N LEU A 35 23.62 12.42 8.92
CA LEU A 35 23.11 12.46 10.29
C LEU A 35 23.91 11.54 11.22
N ARG A 36 24.62 10.53 10.68
CA ARG A 36 25.54 9.66 11.43
C ARG A 36 26.69 10.41 12.10
N LEU A 37 27.01 11.62 11.65
CA LEU A 37 28.04 12.48 12.26
C LEU A 37 27.58 13.08 13.61
N LEU A 38 26.29 13.01 13.92
CA LEU A 38 25.75 13.49 15.19
C LEU A 38 26.00 12.44 16.28
N PRO A 39 26.58 12.80 17.44
CA PRO A 39 26.86 11.86 18.53
C PRO A 39 25.61 11.61 19.37
N CYS A 40 24.51 11.21 18.72
CA CYS A 40 23.27 10.82 19.38
C CYS A 40 22.64 9.62 18.65
N PRO A 41 21.79 8.82 19.33
CA PRO A 41 21.09 7.72 18.69
C PRO A 41 20.23 8.17 17.51
N ILE A 42 20.23 7.38 16.44
CA ILE A 42 19.36 7.54 15.28
C ILE A 42 18.36 6.38 15.27
N VAL A 43 17.08 6.70 15.18
CA VAL A 43 15.99 5.74 15.06
C VAL A 43 15.41 5.85 13.65
N LEU A 44 15.34 4.74 12.93
CA LEU A 44 14.77 4.68 11.58
C LEU A 44 13.44 3.92 11.64
N LEU A 45 12.37 4.54 11.16
CA LEU A 45 11.01 3.98 11.20
C LEU A 45 10.50 3.76 9.77
N THR A 46 9.81 2.64 9.56
CA THR A 46 9.18 2.30 8.28
C THR A 46 8.15 1.20 8.50
N ALA A 47 7.02 1.28 7.79
CA ALA A 47 6.00 0.23 7.81
C ALA A 47 6.25 -0.88 6.77
N THR A 48 7.04 -0.60 5.73
CA THR A 48 7.10 -1.43 4.52
C THR A 48 8.52 -1.66 4.00
N LEU A 49 9.40 -2.15 4.88
CA LEU A 49 10.74 -2.60 4.51
C LEU A 49 10.86 -4.12 4.67
N PRO A 50 10.77 -4.89 3.55
CA PRO A 50 11.05 -6.32 3.55
C PRO A 50 12.47 -6.63 4.07
N PRO A 51 12.70 -7.74 4.78
CA PRO A 51 14.03 -8.17 5.21
C PRO A 51 15.05 -8.24 4.07
N VAL A 52 14.63 -8.68 2.88
CA VAL A 52 15.51 -8.74 1.69
C VAL A 52 16.06 -7.37 1.25
N ARG A 53 15.43 -6.26 1.67
CA ARG A 53 15.85 -4.88 1.34
C ARG A 53 16.57 -4.17 2.50
N GLU A 54 16.80 -4.84 3.63
CA GLU A 54 17.55 -4.26 4.75
C GLU A 54 18.97 -3.86 4.36
N GLY A 55 19.62 -4.64 3.48
CA GLY A 55 20.95 -4.33 2.96
C GLY A 55 21.01 -3.01 2.18
N GLU A 56 19.96 -2.66 1.43
CA GLU A 56 19.86 -1.38 0.72
C GLU A 56 19.77 -0.22 1.71
N LEU A 57 18.95 -0.34 2.75
CA LEU A 57 18.86 0.67 3.82
C LEU A 57 20.19 0.80 4.57
N ALA A 58 20.80 -0.34 4.93
CA ALA A 58 22.04 -0.37 5.69
C ALA A 58 23.19 0.30 4.94
N THR A 59 23.30 0.03 3.63
CA THR A 59 24.28 0.66 2.75
C THR A 59 24.00 2.15 2.60
N SER A 60 22.73 2.53 2.37
CA SER A 60 22.36 3.93 2.11
C SER A 60 22.52 4.82 3.34
N MET A 61 22.33 4.28 4.55
CA MET A 61 22.47 5.00 5.81
C MET A 61 23.80 4.79 6.54
N LEU A 62 24.71 3.97 5.99
CA LEU A 62 25.98 3.60 6.62
C LEU A 62 25.79 2.98 8.02
N ILE A 63 24.90 1.99 8.10
CA ILE A 63 24.52 1.30 9.34
C ILE A 63 24.62 -0.24 9.22
N PRO A 64 25.82 -0.79 8.96
CA PRO A 64 26.01 -2.22 8.71
C PRO A 64 25.60 -3.13 9.88
N CYS A 65 25.52 -2.60 11.11
CA CYS A 65 25.16 -3.33 12.33
C CYS A 65 23.93 -2.74 13.03
N ALA A 66 22.94 -2.27 12.26
CA ALA A 66 21.69 -1.77 12.84
C ALA A 66 20.93 -2.87 13.60
N MET A 67 20.34 -2.53 14.73
CA MET A 67 19.37 -3.39 15.42
C MET A 67 18.00 -3.24 14.73
N TYR A 68 17.43 -4.36 14.29
CA TYR A 68 16.10 -4.40 13.68
C TYR A 68 15.06 -4.88 14.70
N ILE A 69 14.00 -4.08 14.87
CA ILE A 69 12.81 -4.46 15.65
C ILE A 69 11.65 -4.54 14.67
N ARG A 70 10.98 -5.69 14.62
CA ARG A 70 9.92 -5.95 13.63
C ARG A 70 8.62 -6.37 14.32
N ALA A 71 7.52 -5.81 13.85
CA ALA A 71 6.18 -6.32 14.11
C ALA A 71 5.68 -7.05 12.87
N SER A 72 4.74 -7.99 13.03
CA SER A 72 4.15 -8.69 11.88
C SER A 72 3.32 -7.73 11.04
N THR A 73 3.37 -7.88 9.72
CA THR A 73 2.57 -7.11 8.79
C THR A 73 1.23 -7.79 8.44
N VAL A 74 0.94 -8.95 9.03
CA VAL A 74 -0.28 -9.75 8.81
C VAL A 74 -1.54 -9.01 9.27
N ARG A 75 -2.61 -9.09 8.48
CA ARG A 75 -3.92 -8.48 8.76
C ARG A 75 -5.01 -9.55 8.78
N LEU A 76 -5.35 -10.02 9.98
CA LEU A 76 -6.34 -11.10 10.18
C LEU A 76 -7.77 -10.72 9.78
N ASN A 77 -8.03 -9.42 9.68
CA ASN A 77 -9.33 -8.84 9.31
C ASN A 77 -9.43 -8.47 7.83
N THR A 78 -8.41 -8.76 7.00
CA THR A 78 -8.43 -8.42 5.57
C THR A 78 -8.53 -9.67 4.71
N GLN A 79 -9.55 -9.71 3.85
CA GLN A 79 -9.74 -10.74 2.83
C GLN A 79 -9.16 -10.23 1.51
N TYR A 80 -8.33 -11.04 0.87
CA TYR A 80 -7.64 -10.68 -0.37
C TYR A 80 -8.29 -11.41 -1.54
N TYR A 81 -8.71 -10.66 -2.55
CA TYR A 81 -9.36 -11.16 -3.75
C TYR A 81 -8.61 -10.74 -4.99
N VAL A 82 -8.41 -11.68 -5.92
CA VAL A 82 -7.95 -11.39 -7.27
C VAL A 82 -9.04 -11.81 -8.23
N LEU A 83 -9.63 -10.82 -8.92
CA LEU A 83 -10.71 -11.05 -9.88
C LEU A 83 -10.21 -10.78 -11.28
N TRP A 84 -10.63 -11.63 -12.22
CA TRP A 84 -10.24 -11.53 -13.61
C TRP A 84 -11.40 -11.01 -14.44
N CYS A 85 -11.10 -10.08 -15.35
CA CYS A 85 -12.04 -9.61 -16.36
C CYS A 85 -11.45 -9.77 -17.77
N GLU A 86 -12.33 -9.74 -18.76
CA GLU A 86 -11.91 -9.70 -20.16
C GLU A 86 -11.03 -8.48 -20.44
N ARG A 87 -10.17 -8.61 -21.45
CA ARG A 87 -9.27 -7.54 -21.87
C ARG A 87 -10.09 -6.34 -22.37
N GLY A 88 -9.80 -5.14 -21.87
CA GLY A 88 -10.52 -3.91 -22.19
C GLY A 88 -11.75 -3.65 -21.31
N LYS A 89 -12.17 -4.63 -20.48
CA LYS A 89 -13.39 -4.52 -19.66
C LYS A 89 -13.17 -4.04 -18.23
N ALA A 90 -11.93 -3.75 -17.81
CA ALA A 90 -11.61 -3.43 -16.42
C ALA A 90 -12.44 -2.27 -15.83
N LEU A 91 -12.64 -1.19 -16.60
CA LEU A 91 -13.42 -0.04 -16.12
C LEU A 91 -14.90 -0.39 -15.98
N GLU A 92 -15.48 -1.06 -16.97
CA GLU A 92 -16.88 -1.51 -16.93
C GLU A 92 -17.14 -2.45 -15.75
N THR A 93 -16.27 -3.46 -15.56
CA THR A 93 -16.37 -4.39 -14.44
C THR A 93 -16.18 -3.69 -13.09
N ALA A 94 -15.21 -2.77 -12.99
CA ALA A 94 -15.01 -1.97 -11.77
C ALA A 94 -16.24 -1.13 -11.43
N VAL A 95 -16.85 -0.47 -12.43
CA VAL A 95 -18.08 0.32 -12.23
C VAL A 95 -19.22 -0.55 -11.70
N ALA A 96 -19.42 -1.74 -12.29
CA ALA A 96 -20.45 -2.67 -11.85
C ALA A 96 -20.23 -3.13 -10.39
N MET A 97 -18.99 -3.43 -10.01
CA MET A 97 -18.64 -3.81 -8.63
C MET A 97 -18.86 -2.65 -7.66
N CYS A 98 -18.36 -1.46 -8.00
CA CYS A 98 -18.49 -0.26 -7.19
C CYS A 98 -19.95 0.12 -6.95
N ARG A 99 -20.81 0.06 -7.97
CA ARG A 99 -22.24 0.36 -7.81
C ARG A 99 -22.93 -0.56 -6.80
N ARG A 100 -22.56 -1.86 -6.77
CA ARG A 100 -23.08 -2.82 -5.78
C ARG A 100 -22.64 -2.46 -4.35
N GLN A 101 -21.43 -1.93 -4.19
CA GLN A 101 -20.90 -1.57 -2.86
C GLN A 101 -21.36 -0.19 -2.38
N GLN A 102 -21.58 0.77 -3.28
CA GLN A 102 -21.84 2.17 -2.94
C GLN A 102 -23.03 2.34 -2.00
N GLN A 103 -24.15 1.68 -2.28
CA GLN A 103 -25.36 1.78 -1.46
C GLN A 103 -25.12 1.25 -0.04
N LEU A 104 -24.43 0.11 0.09
CA LEU A 104 -24.10 -0.49 1.39
C LEU A 104 -23.16 0.43 2.18
N LEU A 105 -22.13 0.96 1.52
CA LEU A 105 -21.15 1.84 2.14
C LEU A 105 -21.80 3.11 2.69
N LEU A 106 -22.63 3.77 1.89
CA LEU A 106 -23.35 4.98 2.31
C LEU A 106 -24.33 4.69 3.47
N SER A 107 -25.12 3.60 3.38
CA SER A 107 -26.12 3.29 4.41
C SER A 107 -25.52 3.00 5.80
N ARG A 108 -24.26 2.55 5.84
CA ARG A 108 -23.54 2.22 7.09
C ARG A 108 -22.51 3.28 7.50
N GLY A 109 -22.35 4.36 6.73
CA GLY A 109 -21.25 5.31 6.90
C GLY A 109 -19.87 4.65 6.79
N TRP A 110 -19.79 3.55 6.03
CA TRP A 110 -18.56 2.84 5.72
C TRP A 110 -17.89 3.44 4.50
N LYS A 111 -16.59 3.21 4.36
CA LYS A 111 -15.77 3.80 3.32
C LYS A 111 -15.21 2.74 2.41
N GLY A 112 -15.14 3.08 1.12
CA GLY A 112 -14.43 2.29 0.14
C GLY A 112 -13.49 3.14 -0.70
N VAL A 113 -12.34 2.58 -1.06
CA VAL A 113 -11.33 3.27 -1.88
C VAL A 113 -11.13 2.51 -3.19
N VAL A 114 -11.16 3.23 -4.30
CA VAL A 114 -10.94 2.71 -5.66
C VAL A 114 -9.63 3.28 -6.19
N TYR A 115 -8.56 2.49 -6.14
CA TYR A 115 -7.26 2.87 -6.64
C TYR A 115 -7.17 2.76 -8.16
N CYS A 116 -6.78 3.85 -8.80
CA CYS A 116 -6.57 3.92 -10.25
C CYS A 116 -5.14 4.35 -10.58
N ARG A 117 -4.69 4.11 -11.80
CA ARG A 117 -3.29 4.36 -12.21
C ARG A 117 -3.00 5.80 -12.63
N SER A 118 -4.01 6.58 -13.00
CA SER A 118 -3.86 7.99 -13.40
C SER A 118 -4.92 8.87 -12.75
N LYS A 119 -4.62 10.18 -12.66
CA LYS A 119 -5.57 11.20 -12.17
C LYS A 119 -6.84 11.21 -13.03
N GLN A 120 -6.65 11.22 -14.35
CA GLN A 120 -7.73 11.15 -15.33
C GLN A 120 -8.67 9.96 -15.09
N GLN A 121 -8.14 8.75 -14.86
CA GLN A 121 -8.97 7.58 -14.57
C GLN A 121 -9.74 7.72 -13.26
N CYS A 122 -9.16 8.36 -12.24
CA CYS A 122 -9.87 8.61 -10.99
C CYS A 122 -11.04 9.58 -11.21
N GLU A 123 -10.84 10.64 -11.98
CA GLU A 123 -11.84 11.65 -12.32
C GLU A 123 -12.98 11.02 -13.13
N GLU A 124 -12.67 10.29 -14.21
CA GLU A 124 -13.64 9.59 -15.05
C GLU A 124 -14.48 8.59 -14.24
N LEU A 125 -13.84 7.76 -13.40
CA LEU A 125 -14.57 6.81 -12.55
C LEU A 125 -15.41 7.50 -11.47
N ALA A 126 -14.91 8.59 -10.89
CA ALA A 126 -15.66 9.35 -9.89
C ALA A 126 -16.94 9.94 -10.49
N GLU A 127 -16.85 10.50 -11.70
CA GLU A 127 -17.99 11.02 -12.45
C GLU A 127 -19.03 9.92 -12.71
N VAL A 128 -18.60 8.77 -13.26
CA VAL A 128 -19.49 7.64 -13.59
C VAL A 128 -20.15 7.01 -12.35
N LEU A 129 -19.46 7.03 -11.21
CA LEU A 129 -19.94 6.48 -9.94
C LEU A 129 -20.69 7.49 -9.07
N GLY A 130 -20.68 8.78 -9.43
CA GLY A 130 -21.21 9.86 -8.59
C GLY A 130 -20.52 9.91 -7.22
N CYS A 131 -19.20 9.66 -7.18
CA CYS A 131 -18.42 9.61 -5.94
C CYS A 131 -17.28 10.63 -5.95
N ARG A 132 -16.54 10.71 -4.84
CA ARG A 132 -15.47 11.72 -4.69
C ARG A 132 -14.17 11.21 -5.32
N CYS A 133 -13.37 12.13 -5.87
CA CYS A 133 -12.03 11.84 -6.38
C CYS A 133 -10.97 12.48 -5.48
N TYR A 134 -9.92 11.74 -5.14
CA TYR A 134 -8.76 12.25 -4.42
C TYR A 134 -7.46 12.04 -5.19
N HIS A 135 -6.74 13.13 -5.42
CA HIS A 135 -5.36 13.13 -5.88
C HIS A 135 -4.61 14.30 -5.24
N ALA A 136 -3.30 14.39 -5.47
CA ALA A 136 -2.40 15.37 -4.83
C ALA A 136 -2.80 16.87 -4.95
N ASN A 137 -3.82 17.21 -5.74
CA ASN A 137 -4.29 18.58 -5.94
C ASN A 137 -5.69 18.84 -5.34
N VAL A 138 -6.31 17.87 -4.65
CA VAL A 138 -7.68 17.98 -4.13
C VAL A 138 -7.68 18.08 -2.60
N PRO A 139 -8.11 19.22 -2.02
CA PRO A 139 -7.89 19.49 -0.60
C PRO A 139 -8.97 18.93 0.35
N ASN A 140 -10.15 18.53 -0.13
CA ASN A 140 -11.30 18.35 0.77
C ASN A 140 -11.75 16.88 0.97
N LEU A 141 -11.07 16.20 1.90
CA LEU A 141 -11.46 14.86 2.39
C LEU A 141 -12.53 14.88 3.50
N LYS A 142 -12.80 16.05 4.11
CA LYS A 142 -13.63 16.16 5.33
C LYS A 142 -15.03 15.60 5.15
N GLN A 143 -15.65 15.87 4.02
CA GLN A 143 -17.03 15.43 3.79
C GLN A 143 -17.11 13.90 3.62
N TRP A 144 -16.16 13.29 2.91
CA TRP A 144 -16.07 11.82 2.80
C TRP A 144 -15.81 11.16 4.15
N LEU A 145 -15.01 11.80 5.00
CA LEU A 145 -14.75 11.31 6.35
C LEU A 145 -16.03 11.18 7.18
N ILE A 146 -16.98 12.10 6.98
CA ILE A 146 -18.28 12.15 7.67
C ILE A 146 -19.30 11.20 7.00
N GLU A 147 -19.49 11.33 5.68
CA GLU A 147 -20.56 10.64 4.94
C GLU A 147 -20.26 9.18 4.62
N GLY A 148 -18.98 8.83 4.43
CA GLY A 148 -18.58 7.53 3.89
C GLY A 148 -18.79 7.43 2.36
N GLY A 149 -19.06 6.22 1.88
CA GLY A 149 -19.17 5.90 0.46
C GLY A 149 -17.83 5.64 -0.23
N LEU A 150 -17.87 5.48 -1.55
CA LEU A 150 -16.69 5.30 -2.38
C LEU A 150 -15.92 6.60 -2.60
N MET A 151 -14.61 6.44 -2.76
CA MET A 151 -13.70 7.47 -3.24
C MET A 151 -12.75 6.85 -4.25
N THR A 152 -12.58 7.46 -5.42
CA THR A 152 -11.50 7.12 -6.33
C THR A 152 -10.23 7.83 -5.90
N ALA A 153 -9.08 7.17 -6.02
CA ALA A 153 -7.81 7.78 -5.69
C ALA A 153 -6.64 7.18 -6.47
N THR A 154 -5.56 7.96 -6.57
CA THR A 154 -4.25 7.41 -6.92
C THR A 154 -3.50 6.97 -5.66
N SER A 155 -2.28 6.43 -5.82
CA SER A 155 -1.36 6.16 -4.70
C SER A 155 -1.05 7.40 -3.83
N ALA A 156 -1.44 8.61 -4.28
CA ALA A 156 -1.33 9.84 -3.52
C ALA A 156 -2.24 9.89 -2.27
N LEU A 157 -3.23 8.99 -2.11
CA LEU A 157 -3.97 8.80 -0.84
C LEU A 157 -3.07 8.21 0.28
N GLY A 158 -1.75 8.34 0.11
CA GLY A 158 -0.64 7.63 0.70
C GLY A 158 -0.18 8.11 2.08
N THR A 159 -0.07 9.43 2.26
CA THR A 159 0.78 9.99 3.32
C THR A 159 0.02 10.56 4.50
N GLY A 160 0.27 10.01 5.69
CA GLY A 160 0.08 10.70 6.97
C GLY A 160 -1.36 10.83 7.51
N VAL A 161 -2.37 10.26 6.85
CA VAL A 161 -3.76 10.34 7.31
C VAL A 161 -4.34 8.95 7.58
N ASP A 162 -4.87 8.78 8.79
CA ASP A 162 -5.64 7.61 9.20
C ASP A 162 -7.12 7.82 8.85
N PHE A 163 -7.70 6.85 8.13
CA PHE A 163 -9.08 6.87 7.71
C PHE A 163 -9.84 5.71 8.39
N PRO A 164 -10.70 5.99 9.39
CA PRO A 164 -11.47 4.95 10.05
C PRO A 164 -12.57 4.40 9.11
N ARG A 165 -12.97 3.13 9.30
CA ARG A 165 -14.08 2.48 8.60
C ARG A 165 -13.90 2.29 7.09
N ILE A 166 -12.66 2.24 6.59
CA ILE A 166 -12.42 1.71 5.24
C ILE A 166 -12.59 0.18 5.29
N VAL A 167 -13.60 -0.34 4.61
CA VAL A 167 -13.97 -1.77 4.59
C VAL A 167 -13.91 -2.38 3.20
N PHE A 168 -13.75 -1.55 2.16
CA PHE A 168 -13.66 -2.01 0.78
C PHE A 168 -12.52 -1.30 0.07
N ILE A 169 -11.63 -2.05 -0.56
CA ILE A 169 -10.53 -1.51 -1.35
C ILE A 169 -10.54 -2.23 -2.69
N LEU A 170 -10.59 -1.45 -3.77
CA LEU A 170 -10.53 -1.96 -5.14
C LEU A 170 -9.34 -1.36 -5.86
N HIS A 171 -8.43 -2.20 -6.33
CA HIS A 171 -7.41 -1.81 -7.29
C HIS A 171 -7.92 -2.09 -8.70
N VAL A 172 -8.17 -1.03 -9.47
CA VAL A 172 -8.54 -1.13 -10.87
C VAL A 172 -7.25 -1.32 -11.68
N ARG A 173 -7.03 -2.57 -12.12
CA ARG A 173 -5.76 -3.09 -12.67
C ARG A 173 -4.74 -3.41 -11.58
N MET A 174 -3.70 -4.08 -12.03
CA MET A 174 -2.56 -4.45 -11.21
C MET A 174 -1.89 -3.23 -10.54
N PRO A 175 -1.62 -3.29 -9.21
CA PRO A 175 -0.80 -2.30 -8.49
C PRO A 175 0.62 -2.19 -9.04
N TRP A 176 1.30 -1.08 -8.77
CA TRP A 176 2.65 -0.84 -9.29
C TRP A 176 3.71 -1.79 -8.73
N SER A 177 3.58 -2.18 -7.48
CA SER A 177 4.49 -3.09 -6.79
C SER A 177 3.81 -3.74 -5.60
N MET A 178 4.43 -4.78 -5.03
CA MET A 178 3.96 -5.40 -3.79
C MET A 178 3.98 -4.42 -2.61
N ILE A 179 4.97 -3.53 -2.54
CA ILE A 179 5.04 -2.50 -1.49
C ILE A 179 3.90 -1.50 -1.62
N ASN A 180 3.59 -1.03 -2.84
CA ASN A 180 2.45 -0.14 -3.06
C ASN A 180 1.15 -0.80 -2.65
N TYR A 181 0.91 -2.03 -3.12
CA TYR A 181 -0.29 -2.79 -2.77
C TYR A 181 -0.40 -3.01 -1.24
N ALA A 182 0.70 -3.36 -0.60
CA ALA A 182 0.82 -3.57 0.83
C ALA A 182 0.46 -2.32 1.64
N GLN A 183 0.88 -1.12 1.20
CA GLN A 183 0.52 0.14 1.86
C GLN A 183 -0.94 0.52 1.62
N GLU A 184 -1.40 0.35 0.37
CA GLU A 184 -2.73 0.77 -0.09
C GLU A 184 -3.84 -0.09 0.54
N SER A 185 -3.67 -1.42 0.56
CA SER A 185 -4.61 -2.37 1.18
C SER A 185 -4.68 -2.24 2.70
N ARG A 186 -3.59 -1.86 3.37
CA ARG A 186 -3.53 -1.67 4.84
C ARG A 186 -4.21 -0.39 5.33
N ARG A 187 -4.79 0.42 4.44
CA ARG A 187 -5.65 1.55 4.85
C ARG A 187 -6.99 1.08 5.40
N GLY A 188 -7.46 -0.10 5.01
CA GLY A 188 -8.69 -0.68 5.51
C GLY A 188 -8.56 -1.27 6.90
N GLY A 189 -9.64 -1.25 7.68
CA GLY A 189 -9.78 -2.08 8.87
C GLY A 189 -8.89 -1.70 10.04
N ARG A 190 -8.51 -0.42 10.17
CA ARG A 190 -7.62 0.05 11.23
C ARG A 190 -8.23 -0.03 12.63
N ALA A 191 -9.56 -0.07 12.75
CA ALA A 191 -10.26 -0.35 14.01
C ALA A 191 -10.70 -1.82 14.14
N GLY A 192 -10.12 -2.73 13.33
CA GLY A 192 -10.41 -4.16 13.36
C GLY A 192 -11.60 -4.58 12.47
N GLU A 193 -12.15 -3.66 11.68
CA GLU A 193 -13.26 -3.97 10.76
C GLU A 193 -12.82 -5.00 9.71
N ARG A 194 -13.74 -5.86 9.25
CA ARG A 194 -13.45 -6.72 8.10
C ARG A 194 -13.28 -5.87 6.85
N VAL A 195 -12.29 -6.21 6.04
CA VAL A 195 -11.93 -5.49 4.81
C VAL A 195 -11.87 -6.44 3.65
N ASP A 196 -12.55 -6.09 2.57
CA ASP A 196 -12.38 -6.76 1.28
C ASP A 196 -11.37 -5.96 0.45
N SER A 197 -10.20 -6.54 0.20
CA SER A 197 -9.13 -5.98 -0.62
C SER A 197 -9.07 -6.70 -1.96
N VAL A 198 -9.63 -6.07 -2.99
CA VAL A 198 -9.84 -6.67 -4.31
C VAL A 198 -8.88 -6.07 -5.33
N VAL A 199 -8.21 -6.92 -6.09
CA VAL A 199 -7.48 -6.51 -7.30
C VAL A 199 -8.22 -7.02 -8.52
N LEU A 200 -8.68 -6.11 -9.37
CA LEU A 200 -9.29 -6.44 -10.65
C LEU A 200 -8.24 -6.44 -11.75
N VAL A 201 -8.08 -7.56 -12.44
CA VAL A 201 -7.02 -7.80 -13.42
C VAL A 201 -7.61 -8.19 -14.76
N GLU A 202 -7.08 -7.62 -15.83
CA GLU A 202 -7.42 -8.01 -17.21
C GLU A 202 -6.66 -9.29 -17.60
N GLN A 203 -7.36 -10.25 -18.19
CA GLN A 203 -6.77 -11.50 -18.68
C GLN A 203 -5.57 -11.24 -19.62
N GLY A 204 -4.51 -12.04 -19.46
CA GLY A 204 -3.29 -11.99 -20.27
C GLY A 204 -2.32 -10.85 -19.91
N LYS A 205 -2.71 -9.91 -19.05
CA LYS A 205 -1.90 -8.72 -18.74
C LYS A 205 -0.78 -9.00 -17.76
N VAL A 206 -1.04 -9.86 -16.76
CA VAL A 206 -0.02 -10.24 -15.77
C VAL A 206 1.03 -11.14 -16.41
N GLU A 207 0.61 -12.10 -17.22
CA GLU A 207 1.50 -13.01 -17.96
C GLU A 207 2.41 -12.24 -18.92
N TRP A 208 1.86 -11.25 -19.64
CA TRP A 208 2.64 -10.39 -20.52
C TRP A 208 3.71 -9.61 -19.75
N MET A 209 3.34 -9.03 -18.61
CA MET A 209 4.29 -8.28 -17.77
C MET A 209 5.35 -9.19 -17.14
N MET A 210 4.97 -10.39 -16.66
CA MET A 210 5.93 -11.36 -16.12
C MET A 210 6.94 -11.83 -17.19
N LYS A 211 6.53 -11.91 -18.47
CA LYS A 211 7.44 -12.18 -19.59
C LYS A 211 8.45 -11.07 -19.85
N GLN A 212 8.14 -9.81 -19.48
CA GLN A 212 9.07 -8.69 -19.68
C GLN A 212 10.26 -8.69 -18.72
N LYS A 213 10.32 -9.62 -17.75
CA LYS A 213 11.43 -9.79 -16.80
C LYS A 213 11.87 -8.48 -16.14
N SER A 214 10.98 -7.85 -15.39
CA SER A 214 11.36 -6.68 -14.56
C SER A 214 12.45 -7.08 -13.57
N ASN A 215 13.52 -6.29 -13.47
CA ASN A 215 14.57 -6.50 -12.45
C ASN A 215 14.12 -6.09 -11.04
N ASN A 216 12.94 -5.47 -10.91
CA ASN A 216 12.42 -5.03 -9.63
C ASN A 216 11.66 -6.19 -8.94
N LEU A 217 12.22 -6.69 -7.83
CA LEU A 217 11.64 -7.78 -7.06
C LEU A 217 10.21 -7.46 -6.61
N ASP A 218 9.93 -6.23 -6.18
CA ASP A 218 8.62 -5.82 -5.69
C ASP A 218 7.56 -5.94 -6.79
N VAL A 219 7.94 -5.71 -8.07
CA VAL A 219 7.09 -5.89 -9.26
C VAL A 219 6.88 -7.37 -9.57
N GLN A 220 7.93 -8.19 -9.46
CA GLN A 220 7.81 -9.65 -9.66
C GLN A 220 6.88 -10.26 -8.62
N VAL A 221 7.01 -9.86 -7.35
CA VAL A 221 6.22 -10.40 -6.24
C VAL A 221 4.74 -10.04 -6.38
N ILE A 222 4.38 -8.82 -6.82
CA ILE A 222 2.96 -8.51 -7.11
C ILE A 222 2.45 -9.30 -8.32
N GLY A 223 3.29 -9.60 -9.32
CA GLY A 223 2.92 -10.51 -10.39
C GLY A 223 2.60 -11.91 -9.88
N MET A 224 3.46 -12.48 -9.04
CA MET A 224 3.23 -13.78 -8.39
C MET A 224 1.98 -13.78 -7.51
N PHE A 225 1.76 -12.72 -6.72
CA PHE A 225 0.58 -12.54 -5.87
C PHE A 225 -0.73 -12.66 -6.67
N LEU A 226 -0.74 -12.17 -7.91
CA LEU A 226 -1.95 -12.17 -8.74
C LEU A 226 -2.24 -13.51 -9.42
N ILE A 227 -1.24 -14.37 -9.61
CA ILE A 227 -1.40 -15.64 -10.34
C ILE A 227 -1.29 -16.88 -9.45
N ILE A 228 -0.91 -16.71 -8.18
CA ILE A 228 -0.73 -17.83 -7.26
C ILE A 228 -2.06 -18.57 -7.05
N SER A 229 -2.03 -19.90 -7.10
CA SER A 229 -3.17 -20.78 -6.73
C SER A 229 -3.27 -21.04 -5.21
N GLY A 230 -2.51 -20.30 -4.41
CA GLY A 230 -2.36 -20.47 -2.97
C GLY A 230 -2.71 -19.21 -2.21
N CYS A 231 -2.40 -19.19 -0.92
CA CYS A 231 -2.76 -18.11 -0.03
C CYS A 231 -2.04 -16.78 -0.38
N GLN A 232 -2.79 -15.77 -0.83
CA GLN A 232 -2.24 -14.44 -1.14
C GLN A 232 -1.59 -13.79 0.08
N GLN A 233 -2.20 -13.95 1.27
CA GLN A 233 -1.61 -13.46 2.52
C GLN A 233 -0.30 -14.18 2.85
N GLY A 234 -0.24 -15.49 2.63
CA GLY A 234 0.97 -16.28 2.87
C GLY A 234 2.14 -15.82 2.00
N LEU A 235 1.88 -15.51 0.72
CA LEU A 235 2.89 -14.91 -0.16
C LEU A 235 3.31 -13.53 0.33
N MET A 236 2.35 -12.66 0.63
CA MET A 236 2.64 -11.30 1.06
C MET A 236 3.43 -11.26 2.38
N SER A 237 3.06 -12.07 3.38
CA SER A 237 3.79 -12.12 4.66
C SER A 237 5.16 -12.78 4.50
N SER A 238 5.29 -13.79 3.64
CA SER A 238 6.60 -14.39 3.34
C SER A 238 7.57 -13.37 2.74
N TYR A 239 7.06 -12.43 1.94
CA TYR A 239 7.88 -11.38 1.36
C TYR A 239 8.15 -10.23 2.34
N LEU A 240 7.13 -9.71 3.03
CA LEU A 240 7.27 -8.54 3.93
C LEU A 240 7.91 -8.87 5.28
N ASP A 241 7.73 -10.09 5.79
CA ASP A 241 8.15 -10.49 7.14
C ASP A 241 9.20 -11.63 7.11
N SER A 242 9.52 -12.19 5.94
CA SER A 242 10.26 -13.47 5.83
C SER A 242 9.61 -14.63 6.59
N LYS A 243 8.30 -14.52 6.89
CA LYS A 243 7.51 -15.52 7.61
C LYS A 243 6.17 -15.73 6.90
N ARG A 244 5.93 -16.95 6.41
CA ARG A 244 4.68 -17.31 5.74
C ARG A 244 3.57 -17.56 6.76
N VAL A 245 2.45 -16.83 6.63
CA VAL A 245 1.28 -16.92 7.51
C VAL A 245 0.03 -17.00 6.65
N GLU A 246 -0.56 -18.18 6.59
CA GLU A 246 -1.68 -18.46 5.69
C GLU A 246 -3.05 -18.20 6.31
N CYS A 247 -4.02 -17.88 5.45
CA CYS A 247 -5.44 -17.71 5.74
C CYS A 247 -6.06 -18.95 6.45
N ASN A 248 -5.55 -20.17 6.21
CA ASN A 248 -6.09 -21.41 6.78
C ASN A 248 -5.90 -21.57 8.30
N ASN A 249 -5.04 -20.75 8.91
CA ASN A 249 -4.86 -20.69 10.36
C ASN A 249 -5.77 -19.62 11.00
N MET A 250 -6.82 -19.17 10.31
CA MET A 250 -7.65 -18.02 10.71
C MET A 250 -9.14 -18.31 10.54
N GLU A 251 -9.95 -17.99 11.55
CA GLU A 251 -11.40 -18.22 11.54
C GLU A 251 -12.18 -17.25 10.63
N THR A 252 -11.58 -16.10 10.25
CA THR A 252 -12.34 -14.95 9.73
C THR A 252 -11.97 -14.46 8.33
N ALA A 253 -10.77 -14.73 7.83
CA ALA A 253 -10.30 -14.25 6.54
C ALA A 253 -9.82 -15.41 5.67
N ARG A 254 -10.57 -15.70 4.59
CA ARG A 254 -10.16 -16.66 3.58
C ARG A 254 -9.77 -15.92 2.31
N CYS A 255 -8.64 -16.34 1.80
CA CYS A 255 -8.14 -16.10 0.48
C CYS A 255 -9.02 -16.90 -0.51
N ASN A 256 -9.51 -16.29 -1.59
CA ASN A 256 -10.19 -17.04 -2.67
C ASN A 256 -9.20 -17.83 -3.51
#